data_AF-A0A505IK32-F1
#
_entry.id   AF-A0A505IK32-F1
#
_cell.length_a   1.000
_cell.length_b   1.000
_cell.length_c   1.000
_cell.angle_alpha   90.00
_cell.angle_beta   90.00
_cell.angle_gamma   90.00
#
_symmetry.space_group_name_H-M   'P 1'
#
loop_
_entity.id
_entity.type
_entity.pdbx_description
1 polymer ?
#
loop_
_entity_poly.entity_id
_entity_poly.type
_entity_poly.pdbx_seq_one_letter_code
_entity_poly.pdbx_strand_id
1 'polypeptide(L)'
;MTHYPVYIIRTHLAMPDPDLPSPRYHTAIFVEIDPVTGSGTINEVTGDITSPEGMYCESKLAPQPESVDNIFSRTLLGMTDEAHYPNSWDNVLRDIPAPPQQKAFNVT
;
A
#
# COMPACT_ATOMS: atom_id res chain seq x y z
N MET A 1 -4.11 -26.74 -1.33
CA MET A 1 -4.51 -25.41 -0.83
C MET A 1 -4.02 -24.40 -1.83
N THR A 2 -4.92 -23.57 -2.35
CA THR A 2 -4.60 -22.48 -3.27
C THR A 2 -4.15 -21.26 -2.47
N HIS A 3 -3.15 -20.56 -2.99
CA HIS A 3 -2.48 -19.45 -2.31
C HIS A 3 -2.40 -18.27 -3.27
N TYR A 4 -2.53 -17.07 -2.73
CA TYR A 4 -2.31 -15.83 -3.47
C TYR A 4 -0.90 -15.29 -3.19
N PRO A 5 -0.14 -14.90 -4.22
CA PRO A 5 1.15 -14.28 -4.00
C PRO A 5 1.01 -12.85 -3.48
N VAL A 6 1.86 -12.53 -2.50
CA VAL A 6 1.86 -11.26 -1.77
C VAL A 6 3.13 -10.51 -2.11
N TYR A 7 3.00 -9.25 -2.51
CA TYR A 7 4.08 -8.40 -2.94
C TYR A 7 4.12 -7.11 -2.11
N ILE A 8 5.33 -6.59 -1.90
CA ILE A 8 5.49 -5.18 -1.59
C ILE A 8 5.64 -4.43 -2.91
N ILE A 9 4.82 -3.41 -3.09
CA ILE A 9 4.94 -2.47 -4.19
C ILE A 9 5.48 -1.14 -3.65
N ARG A 10 6.36 -0.52 -4.45
CA ARG A 10 6.93 0.79 -4.17
C ARG A 10 6.58 1.70 -5.32
N THR A 11 5.96 2.83 -5.04
CA THR A 11 5.62 3.85 -6.05
C THR A 11 6.34 5.15 -5.74
N HIS A 12 6.62 5.94 -6.77
CA HIS A 12 7.19 7.27 -6.61
C HIS A 12 6.21 8.18 -5.86
N LEU A 13 6.72 8.90 -4.85
CA LEU A 13 5.95 9.95 -4.16
C LEU A 13 5.72 11.12 -5.13
N ALA A 14 4.49 11.65 -5.11
CA ALA A 14 4.17 12.87 -5.88
C ALA A 14 4.95 14.09 -5.37
N MET A 15 5.13 14.19 -4.04
CA MET A 15 5.90 15.25 -3.40
C MET A 15 6.69 14.68 -2.22
N PRO A 16 8.03 14.55 -2.32
CA PRO A 16 8.85 14.12 -1.20
C PRO A 16 9.03 15.25 -0.17
N ASP A 17 9.17 14.89 1.10
CA ASP A 17 9.58 15.82 2.15
C ASP A 17 11.07 16.23 1.93
N PRO A 18 11.38 17.52 1.70
CA PRO A 18 12.73 18.00 1.44
C PRO A 18 13.64 17.92 2.66
N ASP A 19 13.07 17.86 3.87
CA ASP A 19 13.84 17.75 5.12
C ASP A 19 14.25 16.29 5.40
N LEU A 20 13.79 15.32 4.59
CA LEU A 20 14.08 13.90 4.76
C LEU A 20 15.00 13.33 3.64
N PRO A 21 15.86 12.34 3.95
CA PRO A 21 16.74 11.73 2.95
C PRO A 21 15.97 11.12 1.77
N SER A 22 16.46 11.38 0.56
CA SER A 22 15.91 10.83 -0.69
C SER A 22 16.79 9.70 -1.26
N PRO A 23 16.22 8.72 -2.01
CA PRO A 23 14.80 8.65 -2.41
C PRO A 23 13.90 8.01 -1.34
N ARG A 24 12.62 8.42 -1.34
CA ARG A 24 11.54 7.79 -0.58
C ARG A 24 10.45 7.32 -1.54
N TYR A 25 9.81 6.22 -1.19
CA TYR A 25 8.71 5.63 -1.95
C TYR A 25 7.48 5.53 -1.06
N HIS A 26 6.31 5.65 -1.67
CA HIS A 26 5.09 5.13 -1.07
C HIS A 26 5.12 3.61 -1.17
N THR A 27 4.76 2.93 -0.09
CA THR A 27 4.79 1.47 -0.03
C THR A 27 3.40 0.93 0.26
N ALA A 28 3.02 -0.10 -0.48
CA ALA A 28 1.78 -0.81 -0.24
C ALA A 28 1.96 -2.32 -0.39
N ILE A 29 1.05 -3.09 0.17
CA ILE A 29 1.02 -4.55 0.05
C ILE A 29 -0.01 -4.92 -1.02
N PHE A 30 0.46 -5.58 -2.07
CA PHE A 30 -0.39 -6.06 -3.16
C PHE A 30 -0.58 -7.57 -3.06
N VAL A 31 -1.82 -8.03 -3.01
CA VAL A 31 -2.18 -9.45 -3.08
C VAL A 31 -2.78 -9.71 -4.46
N GLU A 32 -2.11 -10.52 -5.28
CA GLU A 32 -2.61 -10.89 -6.61
C GLU A 32 -3.68 -11.98 -6.46
N ILE A 33 -4.92 -11.66 -6.83
CA ILE A 33 -6.07 -12.57 -6.66
C ILE A 33 -6.52 -13.20 -7.98
N ASP A 34 -6.17 -12.59 -9.12
CA ASP A 34 -6.47 -13.10 -10.45
C ASP A 34 -5.17 -13.32 -11.24
N PRO A 35 -4.74 -14.58 -11.43
CA PRO A 35 -3.51 -14.89 -12.18
C PRO A 35 -3.65 -14.70 -13.69
N VAL A 36 -4.87 -14.55 -14.22
CA VAL A 36 -5.11 -14.34 -15.66
C VAL A 36 -4.86 -12.88 -16.02
N THR A 37 -5.35 -11.95 -15.19
CA THR A 37 -5.19 -10.51 -15.42
C THR A 37 -4.02 -9.91 -14.65
N GLY A 38 -3.48 -10.61 -13.65
CA GLY A 38 -2.51 -10.08 -12.70
C GLY A 38 -3.10 -9.07 -11.72
N SER A 39 -4.43 -8.95 -11.65
CA SER A 39 -5.13 -8.00 -10.78
C SER A 39 -5.27 -8.54 -9.35
N GLY A 40 -5.57 -7.62 -8.43
CA GLY A 40 -5.46 -7.91 -7.02
C GLY A 40 -6.04 -6.84 -6.13
N THR A 41 -5.61 -6.87 -4.88
CA THR A 41 -5.98 -5.91 -3.86
C THR A 41 -4.73 -5.23 -3.33
N ILE A 42 -4.73 -3.91 -3.35
CA ILE A 42 -3.75 -3.06 -2.67
C ILE A 42 -4.25 -2.79 -1.26
N ASN A 43 -3.37 -3.02 -0.28
CA ASN A 43 -3.55 -2.64 1.11
C ASN A 43 -2.50 -1.59 1.45
N GLU A 44 -2.93 -0.41 1.84
CA GLU A 44 -2.03 0.73 2.06
C GLU A 44 -2.51 1.62 3.20
N VAL A 45 -1.58 2.44 3.70
CA VAL A 45 -1.93 3.56 4.56
C VAL A 45 -1.94 4.82 3.69
N THR A 46 -3.07 5.51 3.64
CA THR A 46 -3.27 6.70 2.82
C THR A 46 -4.05 7.76 3.61
N GLY A 47 -4.26 8.93 3.01
CA GLY A 47 -5.00 10.04 3.60
C GLY A 47 -4.19 11.32 3.74
N ASP A 48 -4.73 12.24 4.55
CA ASP A 48 -4.07 13.52 4.80
C ASP A 48 -3.02 13.38 5.90
N ILE A 49 -1.76 13.42 5.47
CA ILE A 49 -0.59 13.26 6.35
C ILE A 49 -0.39 14.42 7.32
N THR A 50 -1.01 15.58 7.05
CA THR A 50 -0.85 16.81 7.82
C THR A 50 -2.00 17.07 8.79
N SER A 51 -3.10 16.31 8.70
CA SER A 51 -4.22 16.41 9.62
C SER A 51 -4.07 15.44 10.79
N PRO A 52 -4.49 15.83 12.02
CA PRO A 52 -4.69 14.87 13.11
C PRO A 52 -5.66 13.78 12.65
N GLU A 53 -5.30 12.51 12.86
CA GLU A 53 -6.11 11.35 12.45
C GLU A 53 -6.46 11.32 10.94
N GLY A 54 -5.70 12.03 10.10
CA GLY A 54 -5.98 12.13 8.66
C GLY A 54 -5.52 10.92 7.84
N MET A 55 -4.65 10.09 8.41
CA MET A 55 -4.17 8.85 7.79
C MET A 55 -5.02 7.66 8.23
N TYR A 56 -5.28 6.72 7.31
CA TYR A 56 -6.04 5.50 7.57
C TYR A 56 -5.54 4.34 6.70
N CYS A 57 -5.77 3.10 7.16
CA CYS A 57 -5.57 1.91 6.36
C CYS A 57 -6.74 1.74 5.38
N GLU A 58 -6.44 1.48 4.11
CA GLU A 58 -7.41 1.19 3.06
C GLU A 58 -7.02 -0.09 2.31
N SER A 59 -8.04 -0.85 1.90
CA SER A 59 -7.92 -1.96 0.96
C SER A 59 -8.77 -1.67 -0.28
N LYS A 60 -8.17 -1.74 -1.47
CA LYS A 60 -8.86 -1.48 -2.74
C LYS A 60 -8.45 -2.44 -3.84
N LEU A 61 -9.38 -2.72 -4.75
CA LEU A 61 -9.08 -3.46 -5.97
C LEU A 61 -8.16 -2.63 -6.87
N ALA A 62 -7.18 -3.29 -7.48
CA ALA A 62 -6.20 -2.68 -8.35
C ALA A 62 -5.86 -3.60 -9.53
N PRO A 63 -5.54 -3.02 -10.71
CA PRO A 63 -4.94 -3.79 -11.79
C PRO A 63 -3.55 -4.26 -11.38
N GLN A 64 -2.90 -5.02 -12.27
CA GLN A 64 -1.51 -5.40 -12.10
C GLN A 64 -0.62 -4.16 -11.84
N PRO A 65 0.28 -4.18 -10.82
CA PRO A 65 1.05 -2.99 -10.43
C PRO A 65 1.86 -2.36 -11.56
N GLU A 66 2.37 -3.17 -12.48
CA GLU A 66 3.16 -2.72 -13.63
C GLU A 66 2.34 -1.93 -14.66
N SER A 67 1.00 -1.95 -14.60
CA SER A 67 0.15 -1.15 -15.47
C SER A 67 -0.03 0.29 -14.99
N VAL A 68 0.58 0.68 -13.86
CA VAL A 68 0.48 2.02 -13.27
C VAL A 68 1.79 2.77 -13.46
N ASP A 69 1.72 3.98 -14.03
CA ASP A 69 2.89 4.75 -14.48
C ASP A 69 3.89 5.16 -13.38
N ASN A 70 3.48 5.12 -12.10
CA ASN A 70 4.31 5.57 -10.98
C ASN A 70 4.99 4.42 -10.21
N ILE A 71 4.94 3.18 -10.70
CA ILE A 71 5.59 2.04 -10.05
C ILE A 71 7.11 2.14 -10.14
N PHE A 72 7.78 2.01 -9.00
CA PHE A 72 9.24 1.91 -8.90
C PHE A 72 9.69 0.45 -8.86
N SER A 73 9.05 -0.36 -8.01
CA SER A 73 9.41 -1.78 -7.89
C SER A 73 8.27 -2.62 -7.34
N ARG A 74 8.28 -3.90 -7.69
CA ARG A 74 7.45 -4.96 -7.09
C ARG A 74 8.35 -6.07 -6.60
N THR A 75 8.18 -6.51 -5.36
CA THR A 75 9.00 -7.57 -4.76
C THR A 75 8.12 -8.56 -4.04
N LEU A 76 8.27 -9.85 -4.36
CA LEU A 76 7.54 -10.93 -3.71
C LEU A 76 7.94 -11.00 -2.23
N LEU A 77 6.96 -10.92 -1.34
CA LEU A 77 7.12 -11.10 0.10
C LEU A 77 6.80 -12.53 0.53
N GLY A 78 5.85 -13.18 -0.14
CA GLY A 78 5.41 -14.52 0.22
C GLY A 78 4.06 -14.87 -0.39
N MET A 79 3.32 -15.71 0.33
CA MET A 79 2.03 -16.25 -0.08
C MET A 79 1.03 -16.11 1.08
N THR A 80 -0.25 -15.91 0.77
CA THR A 80 -1.36 -15.95 1.73
C THR A 80 -2.37 -17.02 1.33
N ASP A 81 -3.01 -17.65 2.31
CA ASP A 81 -4.07 -18.63 2.07
C ASP A 81 -5.29 -17.95 1.43
N GLU A 82 -5.75 -18.49 0.30
CA GLU A 82 -6.97 -18.00 -0.36
C GLU A 82 -8.21 -18.16 0.53
N ALA A 83 -8.28 -19.27 1.29
CA ALA A 83 -9.46 -19.61 2.09
C ALA A 83 -9.84 -18.57 3.17
N HIS A 84 -8.87 -17.76 3.62
CA HIS A 84 -9.08 -16.76 4.67
C HIS A 84 -9.03 -15.32 4.13
N TYR A 85 -8.66 -15.14 2.87
CA TYR A 85 -8.56 -13.84 2.22
C TYR A 85 -9.92 -13.40 1.67
N PRO A 86 -10.33 -12.12 1.80
CA PRO A 86 -9.61 -10.99 2.43
C PRO A 86 -9.86 -10.84 3.94
N ASN A 87 -10.81 -11.58 4.53
CA ASN A 87 -11.32 -11.32 5.88
C ASN A 87 -10.24 -11.29 6.98
N SER A 88 -9.27 -12.21 6.95
CA SER A 88 -8.18 -12.23 7.95
C SER A 88 -7.28 -11.00 7.84
N TRP A 89 -7.06 -10.50 6.63
CA TRP A 89 -6.28 -9.28 6.37
C TRP A 89 -7.01 -8.04 6.84
N ASP A 90 -8.29 -7.89 6.48
CA ASP A 90 -9.10 -6.74 6.86
C ASP A 90 -9.16 -6.57 8.39
N ASN A 91 -9.26 -7.66 9.13
CA ASN A 91 -9.25 -7.63 10.60
C ASN A 91 -7.90 -7.12 11.13
N VAL A 92 -6.78 -7.64 10.62
CA VAL A 92 -5.45 -7.20 11.04
C VAL A 92 -5.20 -5.73 10.67
N LEU A 93 -5.58 -5.31 9.46
CA LEU A 93 -5.35 -3.94 8.99
C LEU A 93 -6.17 -2.89 9.74
N ARG A 94 -7.38 -3.23 10.19
CA ARG A 94 -8.22 -2.35 11.03
C ARG A 94 -7.65 -2.14 12.43
N ASP A 95 -6.94 -3.13 12.96
CA ASP A 95 -6.37 -3.07 14.32
C ASP A 95 -5.04 -2.33 14.37
N ILE A 96 -4.41 -2.05 13.23
CA ILE A 96 -3.14 -1.31 13.16
C ILE A 96 -3.44 0.20 13.17
N PRO A 97 -2.89 0.96 14.15
CA PRO A 97 -3.05 2.41 14.14
C PRO A 97 -2.32 3.01 12.94
N ALA A 98 -2.95 3.99 12.30
CA ALA A 98 -2.30 4.77 11.27
C ALA A 98 -1.12 5.57 11.84
N PRO A 99 -0.11 5.91 11.01
CA PRO A 99 0.99 6.77 11.42
C PRO A 99 0.49 8.12 11.97
N PRO A 100 1.18 8.71 12.96
CA PRO A 100 0.81 10.02 13.49
C PRO A 100 0.98 11.12 12.43
N GLN A 101 0.32 12.25 12.68
CA GLN A 101 0.42 13.48 11.88
C GLN A 101 1.89 13.86 11.65
N GLN A 102 2.24 14.14 10.39
CA GLN A 102 3.55 14.65 10.00
C GLN A 102 3.53 16.18 9.90
N LYS A 103 4.73 16.77 9.85
CA LYS A 103 4.93 18.21 9.73
C LYS A 103 4.25 18.73 8.45
N ALA A 104 3.43 19.76 8.59
CA ALA A 104 2.89 20.46 7.44
C ALA A 104 3.99 21.25 6.71
N PHE A 105 3.90 21.30 5.39
CA PHE A 105 4.74 22.21 4.60
C PHE A 105 4.32 23.64 4.90
N ASN A 106 5.25 24.45 5.39
CA ASN A 106 5.03 25.90 5.49
C ASN A 106 5.13 26.49 4.09
N VAL A 107 4.03 26.53 3.35
CA VAL A 107 3.94 27.28 2.10
C VAL A 107 3.61 28.72 2.49
N THR A 108 4.64 29.56 2.63
CA THR A 108 4.51 31.03 2.69
C THR A 108 4.25 31.60 1.31
#